data_AF-A0A0G3GVY7-F1
#
_entry.id   AF-A0A0G3GVY7-F1
#
_cell.length_a   1.000
_cell.length_b   1.000
_cell.length_c   1.000
_cell.angle_alpha   90.00
_cell.angle_beta   90.00
_cell.angle_gamma   90.00
#
_symmetry.space_group_name_H-M   'P 1'
#
loop_
_entity.id
_entity.type
_entity.pdbx_description
1 polymer ?
#
loop_
_entity_poly.entity_id
_entity_poly.type
_entity_poly.pdbx_seq_one_letter_code
_entity_poly.pdbx_strand_id
1 'polypeptide(L)'
;MRITGATIFSRNTLHRLTIIFTSIFLVLTIVGYIPNTTAAPVSTFDVWVGATRVDTSNMHDVTGDGTVRFNPDTATLELNDATITDHREEGLDIAGIRAKIPNLTINVQGKNTITTTPAHHFAKGILHLPPPNAGSTLKFTGTGTLDITVTESTAGTPQQYLGGSGIDASGRIVFAGPDINATNKYQHVYTGTGIHAVEGLTVESGDITSYTYFGPRHAAGVEVETGTLMMSGGTLTAIAGYLEKPPSSYPGALAGVRVNPGNLVIEKGQLTAIGTKLAFSENITPPANFPIQVNEATSADGARDWDKATPLGAIGSPYKFVQIGSRGAAPTTTPTTSVPTTTAPTSTTTPPTTSPTPPPQSGSGSSALFDFLRTIIARLLQFPLLKALFGFLFSSQR
;
A
#
# COMPACT_ATOMS: atom_id res chain seq x y z
N MET A 1 80.54 -22.39 46.11
CA MET A 1 79.31 -21.79 45.53
C MET A 1 78.12 -22.63 45.95
N ARG A 2 77.34 -22.17 46.95
CA ARG A 2 75.98 -22.65 47.23
C ARG A 2 75.22 -21.47 47.85
N ILE A 3 74.09 -21.15 47.24
CA ILE A 3 73.26 -19.96 47.46
C ILE A 3 72.41 -20.20 48.72
N THR A 4 72.57 -19.33 49.72
CA THR A 4 71.71 -19.27 50.92
C THR A 4 70.86 -18.01 50.83
N GLY A 5 69.54 -18.16 50.73
CA GLY A 5 68.63 -17.02 50.68
C GLY A 5 67.17 -17.43 50.47
N ALA A 6 66.60 -18.21 51.38
CA ALA A 6 65.16 -18.40 51.46
C ALA A 6 64.58 -17.43 52.49
N THR A 7 63.95 -16.36 52.02
CA THR A 7 63.29 -15.37 52.87
C THR A 7 62.00 -15.96 53.44
N ILE A 8 62.02 -16.30 54.73
CA ILE A 8 60.86 -16.84 55.46
C ILE A 8 59.92 -15.67 55.76
N PHE A 9 58.78 -15.61 55.07
CA PHE A 9 57.74 -14.61 55.36
C PHE A 9 57.11 -14.88 56.73
N SER A 10 56.89 -13.82 57.52
CA SER A 10 56.25 -13.95 58.83
C SER A 10 54.82 -14.47 58.68
N ARG A 11 54.36 -15.23 59.69
CA ARG A 11 52.98 -15.78 59.74
C ARG A 11 51.91 -14.69 59.57
N ASN A 12 52.21 -13.46 60.00
CA ASN A 12 51.36 -12.28 59.84
C ASN A 12 51.33 -11.77 58.39
N THR A 13 52.45 -11.87 57.67
CA THR A 13 52.55 -11.51 56.25
C THR A 13 51.78 -12.52 55.38
N LEU A 14 51.88 -13.82 55.69
CA LEU A 14 51.17 -14.88 54.98
C LEU A 14 49.64 -14.76 55.17
N HIS A 15 49.17 -14.43 56.38
CA HIS A 15 47.75 -14.24 56.66
C HIS A 15 47.17 -13.02 55.91
N ARG A 16 47.92 -11.92 55.84
CA ARG A 16 47.51 -10.72 55.07
C ARG A 16 47.45 -10.97 53.57
N LEU A 17 48.41 -11.71 53.00
CA LEU A 17 48.37 -12.12 51.59
C LEU A 17 47.18 -13.05 51.31
N THR A 18 46.90 -14.00 52.21
CA THR A 18 45.76 -14.92 52.05
C THR A 18 44.44 -14.17 52.01
N ILE A 19 44.24 -13.19 52.91
CA ILE A 19 43.04 -12.34 52.94
C ILE A 19 42.90 -11.54 51.64
N ILE A 20 43.98 -10.95 51.13
CA ILE A 20 43.97 -10.21 49.86
C ILE A 20 43.60 -11.12 48.69
N PHE A 21 44.18 -12.33 48.62
CA PHE A 21 43.86 -13.29 47.56
C PHE A 21 42.41 -13.76 47.63
N THR A 22 41.86 -14.03 48.83
CA THR A 22 40.45 -14.41 48.97
C THR A 22 39.49 -13.26 48.60
N SER A 23 39.83 -12.02 48.93
CA SER A 23 39.01 -10.86 48.58
C SER A 23 39.01 -10.59 47.08
N ILE A 24 40.15 -10.72 46.41
CA ILE A 24 40.25 -10.59 44.95
C ILE A 24 39.48 -11.71 44.24
N PHE A 25 39.59 -12.95 44.73
CA PHE A 25 38.86 -14.09 44.17
C PHE A 25 37.34 -13.92 44.31
N LEU A 26 36.86 -13.40 45.45
CA LEU A 26 35.45 -13.10 45.66
C LEU A 26 34.93 -12.01 44.70
N VAL A 27 35.70 -10.92 44.52
CA VAL A 27 35.34 -9.84 43.58
C VAL A 27 35.29 -10.35 42.14
N LEU A 28 36.24 -11.20 41.73
CA LEU A 28 36.26 -11.80 40.40
C LEU A 28 35.06 -12.75 40.15
N THR A 29 34.62 -13.49 41.17
CA THR A 29 33.41 -14.32 41.06
C THR A 29 32.12 -13.50 40.93
N ILE A 30 32.06 -12.33 41.57
CA ILE A 30 30.89 -11.43 41.50
C ILE A 30 30.83 -10.73 40.13
N VAL A 31 31.97 -10.28 39.60
CA VAL A 31 32.04 -9.63 38.27
C VAL A 31 31.77 -10.61 37.13
N GLY A 32 32.14 -11.89 37.28
CA GLY A 32 31.82 -12.95 36.31
C GLY A 32 30.37 -13.44 36.30
N TYR A 33 29.56 -13.05 37.31
CA TYR A 33 28.15 -13.45 37.44
C TYR A 33 27.17 -12.31 37.19
N ILE A 34 27.61 -11.21 36.58
CA ILE A 34 26.68 -10.25 35.98
C ILE A 34 26.24 -10.89 34.66
N PRO A 35 24.99 -11.34 34.51
CA PRO A 35 24.52 -11.77 33.21
C PRO A 35 24.66 -10.58 32.27
N ASN A 36 25.61 -10.66 31.33
CA ASN A 36 25.66 -9.77 30.19
C ASN A 36 24.46 -10.14 29.31
N THR A 37 23.28 -9.68 29.69
CA THR A 37 22.11 -9.63 28.82
C THR A 37 22.41 -8.55 27.79
N THR A 38 23.22 -8.91 26.80
CA THR A 38 23.25 -8.20 25.53
C THR A 38 21.83 -8.27 24.99
N ALA A 39 21.09 -7.16 25.08
CA ALA A 39 19.79 -7.03 24.44
C ALA A 39 19.95 -7.49 22.98
N ALA A 40 19.06 -8.37 22.53
CA ALA A 40 19.04 -8.79 21.14
C ALA A 40 18.98 -7.53 20.25
N PRO A 41 19.70 -7.50 19.11
CA PRO A 41 19.71 -6.34 18.24
C PRO A 41 18.28 -6.03 17.80
N VAL A 42 17.81 -4.81 18.11
CA VAL A 42 16.50 -4.33 17.65
C VAL A 42 16.54 -4.21 16.14
N SER A 43 15.74 -5.03 15.46
CA SER A 43 15.60 -4.96 14.01
C SER A 43 14.32 -4.21 13.68
N THR A 44 14.44 -3.15 12.89
CA THR A 44 13.31 -2.32 12.49
C THR A 44 12.68 -2.83 11.20
N PHE A 45 11.36 -2.76 11.11
CA PHE A 45 10.62 -3.03 9.89
C PHE A 45 10.21 -1.71 9.22
N ASP A 46 10.09 -1.72 7.90
CA ASP A 46 9.62 -0.55 7.13
C ASP A 46 8.10 -0.46 7.12
N VAL A 47 7.51 -0.54 8.32
CA VAL A 47 6.09 -0.40 8.61
C VAL A 47 5.95 0.60 9.77
N TRP A 48 5.07 1.57 9.58
CA TRP A 48 4.70 2.59 10.57
C TRP A 48 3.20 2.55 10.81
N VAL A 49 2.80 2.66 12.08
CA VAL A 49 1.42 2.83 12.52
C VAL A 49 1.39 4.07 13.41
N GLY A 50 0.69 5.11 12.95
CA GLY A 50 0.82 6.45 13.52
C GLY A 50 2.28 6.92 13.48
N ALA A 51 2.75 7.51 14.58
CA ALA A 51 4.15 7.90 14.74
C ALA A 51 5.09 6.74 15.12
N THR A 52 4.59 5.51 15.31
CA THR A 52 5.38 4.37 15.79
C THR A 52 5.91 3.52 14.65
N ARG A 53 7.23 3.32 14.60
CA ARG A 53 7.85 2.31 13.71
C ARG A 53 7.74 0.95 14.35
N VAL A 54 7.40 -0.06 13.56
CA VAL A 54 7.44 -1.44 14.03
C VAL A 54 8.89 -1.92 14.09
N ASP A 55 9.25 -2.60 15.18
CA ASP A 55 10.51 -3.29 15.37
C ASP A 55 10.32 -4.57 16.21
N THR A 56 11.37 -5.35 16.38
CA THR A 56 11.33 -6.62 17.14
C THR A 56 10.92 -6.48 18.60
N SER A 57 10.95 -5.27 19.17
CA SER A 57 10.56 -5.02 20.57
C SER A 57 9.07 -4.68 20.72
N ASN A 58 8.43 -4.11 19.70
CA ASN A 58 7.02 -3.70 19.76
C ASN A 58 6.09 -4.46 18.80
N MET A 59 6.59 -5.38 17.98
CA MET A 59 5.76 -6.07 16.97
C MET A 59 4.55 -6.83 17.56
N HIS A 60 4.56 -7.19 18.85
CA HIS A 60 3.43 -7.83 19.51
C HIS A 60 2.39 -6.86 20.10
N ASP A 61 2.70 -5.57 20.12
CA ASP A 61 1.84 -4.47 20.56
C ASP A 61 2.42 -3.14 20.05
N VAL A 62 2.08 -2.79 18.81
CA VAL A 62 2.69 -1.66 18.10
C VAL A 62 2.26 -0.33 18.70
N THR A 63 1.00 -0.26 19.16
CA THR A 63 0.37 0.95 19.69
C THR A 63 0.41 1.03 21.22
N GLY A 64 0.78 -0.05 21.92
CA GLY A 64 0.85 -0.12 23.38
C GLY A 64 -0.49 -0.40 24.07
N ASP A 65 -1.55 -0.64 23.31
CA ASP A 65 -2.90 -0.93 23.78
C ASP A 65 -3.39 -2.34 23.40
N GLY A 66 -2.53 -3.13 22.75
CA GLY A 66 -2.80 -4.51 22.34
C GLY A 66 -3.68 -4.67 21.10
N THR A 67 -4.10 -3.57 20.45
CA THR A 67 -5.03 -3.59 19.30
C THR A 67 -4.33 -3.75 17.94
N VAL A 68 -3.03 -3.44 17.87
CA VAL A 68 -2.23 -3.54 16.65
C VAL A 68 -1.02 -4.44 16.86
N ARG A 69 -0.85 -5.44 15.99
CA ARG A 69 0.30 -6.36 16.00
C ARG A 69 0.87 -6.53 14.61
N PHE A 70 2.15 -6.86 14.51
CA PHE A 70 2.81 -7.18 13.26
C PHE A 70 3.51 -8.54 13.33
N ASN A 71 3.20 -9.41 12.39
CA ASN A 71 3.92 -10.64 12.17
C ASN A 71 4.90 -10.46 10.99
N PRO A 72 6.22 -10.41 11.24
CA PRO A 72 7.22 -10.22 10.19
C PRO A 72 7.36 -11.43 9.27
N ASP A 73 7.08 -12.65 9.76
CA ASP A 73 7.24 -13.89 8.97
C ASP A 73 6.21 -13.96 7.83
N THR A 74 5.02 -13.41 8.06
CA THR A 74 3.91 -13.37 7.09
C THR A 74 3.66 -11.98 6.54
N ALA A 75 4.48 -10.98 6.91
CA ALA A 75 4.26 -9.57 6.60
C ALA A 75 2.81 -9.11 6.86
N THR A 76 2.26 -9.48 8.02
CA THR A 76 0.86 -9.25 8.37
C THR A 76 0.74 -8.24 9.50
N LEU A 77 0.03 -7.14 9.26
CA LEU A 77 -0.41 -6.20 10.27
C LEU A 77 -1.83 -6.58 10.72
N GLU A 78 -1.98 -6.98 11.97
CA GLU A 78 -3.25 -7.33 12.58
C GLU A 78 -3.85 -6.09 13.24
N LEU A 79 -5.10 -5.78 12.90
CA LEU A 79 -5.90 -4.74 13.52
C LEU A 79 -7.10 -5.41 14.20
N ASN A 80 -7.25 -5.23 15.50
CA ASN A 80 -8.39 -5.75 16.26
C ASN A 80 -8.92 -4.68 17.22
N ASP A 81 -10.07 -4.10 16.86
CA ASP A 81 -10.67 -2.95 17.55
C ASP A 81 -9.71 -1.74 17.69
N ALA A 82 -8.83 -1.56 16.69
CA ALA A 82 -7.80 -0.53 16.68
C ALA A 82 -8.35 0.86 16.35
N THR A 83 -7.84 1.88 17.03
CA THR A 83 -8.13 3.30 16.73
C THR A 83 -6.82 4.05 16.52
N ILE A 84 -6.55 4.44 15.27
CA ILE A 84 -5.31 5.12 14.86
C ILE A 84 -5.65 6.56 14.47
N THR A 85 -5.23 7.52 15.27
CA THR A 85 -5.43 8.96 15.01
C THR A 85 -4.14 9.74 14.78
N ASP A 86 -3.00 9.13 15.13
CA ASP A 86 -1.68 9.68 14.87
C ASP A 86 -1.21 9.31 13.46
N HIS A 87 -0.13 9.92 12.98
CA HIS A 87 0.38 9.70 11.63
C HIS A 87 1.90 9.78 11.53
N ARG A 88 2.41 9.15 10.47
CA ARG A 88 3.79 9.29 10.03
C ARG A 88 3.89 10.36 8.97
N GLU A 89 4.73 11.36 9.22
CA GLU A 89 5.18 12.33 8.21
C GLU A 89 6.57 11.96 7.69
N GLU A 90 6.74 11.90 6.37
CA GLU A 90 8.05 11.83 5.74
C GLU A 90 7.99 12.54 4.38
N GLY A 91 8.69 13.67 4.28
CA GLY A 91 8.60 14.55 3.12
C GLY A 91 7.23 15.22 3.05
N LEU A 92 6.58 15.12 1.89
CA LEU A 92 5.23 15.64 1.67
C LEU A 92 4.14 14.58 1.89
N ASP A 93 4.51 13.40 2.36
CA ASP A 93 3.55 12.31 2.59
C ASP A 93 3.25 12.18 4.08
N ILE A 94 1.96 12.20 4.40
CA ILE A 94 1.43 11.92 5.72
C ILE A 94 0.56 10.66 5.63
N ALA A 95 0.77 9.69 6.52
CA ALA A 95 -0.06 8.49 6.55
C ALA A 95 -0.34 7.96 7.96
N GLY A 96 -1.58 7.54 8.22
CA GLY A 96 -1.94 6.81 9.44
C GLY A 96 -1.24 5.44 9.51
N ILE A 97 -1.17 4.73 8.38
CA ILE A 97 -0.32 3.55 8.21
C ILE A 97 0.57 3.76 6.99
N ARG A 98 1.89 3.58 7.16
CA ARG A 98 2.85 3.63 6.05
C ARG A 98 3.65 2.35 5.97
N ALA A 99 3.76 1.76 4.80
CA ALA A 99 4.60 0.60 4.58
C ALA A 99 5.43 0.71 3.29
N LYS A 100 6.72 0.34 3.38
CA LYS A 100 7.63 0.22 2.23
C LYS A 100 8.07 -1.22 1.98
N ILE A 101 7.51 -2.20 2.70
CA ILE A 101 7.73 -3.62 2.41
C ILE A 101 6.96 -4.03 1.14
N PRO A 102 7.49 -4.90 0.27
CA PRO A 102 6.86 -5.22 -1.03
C PRO A 102 5.44 -5.77 -0.91
N ASN A 103 5.21 -6.69 0.02
CA ASN A 103 3.90 -7.27 0.27
C ASN A 103 3.49 -7.01 1.71
N LEU A 104 2.30 -6.46 1.89
CA LEU A 104 1.70 -6.24 3.20
C LEU A 104 0.30 -6.85 3.20
N THR A 105 0.03 -7.69 4.18
CA THR A 105 -1.34 -8.09 4.51
C THR A 105 -1.82 -7.29 5.72
N ILE A 106 -3.00 -6.68 5.64
CA ILE A 106 -3.71 -6.10 6.78
C ILE A 106 -4.86 -7.06 7.12
N ASN A 107 -4.80 -7.69 8.29
CA ASN A 107 -5.85 -8.56 8.80
C ASN A 107 -6.75 -7.75 9.73
N VAL A 108 -7.99 -7.52 9.30
CA VAL A 108 -8.97 -6.65 9.96
C VAL A 108 -9.96 -7.51 10.76
N GLN A 109 -9.95 -7.35 12.07
CA GLN A 109 -10.84 -8.01 13.02
C GLN A 109 -11.54 -6.97 13.89
N GLY A 110 -12.77 -7.24 14.34
CA GLY A 110 -13.54 -6.25 15.10
C GLY A 110 -13.80 -4.96 14.29
N LYS A 111 -13.94 -3.83 14.98
CA LYS A 111 -14.21 -2.52 14.36
C LYS A 111 -13.01 -1.59 14.49
N ASN A 112 -12.36 -1.29 13.38
CA ASN A 112 -11.14 -0.49 13.35
C ASN A 112 -11.38 0.87 12.72
N THR A 113 -10.63 1.87 13.16
CA THR A 113 -10.67 3.21 12.59
C THR A 113 -9.26 3.76 12.35
N ILE A 114 -9.08 4.44 11.22
CA ILE A 114 -7.90 5.26 10.92
C ILE A 114 -8.40 6.66 10.58
N THR A 115 -7.95 7.64 11.35
CA THR A 115 -8.22 9.05 11.07
C THR A 115 -6.89 9.77 10.84
N THR A 116 -6.77 10.42 9.69
CA THR A 116 -5.58 11.21 9.36
C THR A 116 -5.99 12.66 9.14
N THR A 117 -5.54 13.51 10.06
CA THR A 117 -5.81 14.96 10.09
C THR A 117 -4.50 15.73 9.92
N PRO A 118 -3.98 15.87 8.69
CA PRO A 118 -2.75 16.63 8.48
C PRO A 118 -2.97 18.11 8.82
N ALA A 119 -1.93 18.76 9.33
CA ALA A 119 -1.89 20.23 9.38
C ALA A 119 -1.54 20.80 7.99
N HIS A 120 -0.65 20.13 7.27
CA HIS A 120 -0.10 20.48 5.95
C HIS A 120 0.28 19.16 5.25
N HIS A 121 0.33 19.07 3.91
CA HIS A 121 0.83 17.91 3.10
C HIS A 121 -0.19 16.92 2.49
N PHE A 122 0.29 15.96 1.67
CA PHE A 122 -0.53 14.93 1.03
C PHE A 122 -0.89 13.85 2.03
N ALA A 123 -2.12 13.86 2.55
CA ALA A 123 -2.54 12.89 3.56
C ALA A 123 -3.11 11.61 2.97
N LYS A 124 -2.79 10.51 3.64
CA LYS A 124 -3.24 9.17 3.35
C LYS A 124 -3.75 8.50 4.61
N GLY A 125 -4.83 7.74 4.53
CA GLY A 125 -5.15 6.82 5.62
C GLY A 125 -4.10 5.71 5.65
N ILE A 126 -3.90 5.06 4.50
CA ILE A 126 -2.89 4.03 4.27
C ILE A 126 -2.05 4.39 3.05
N LEU A 127 -0.73 4.37 3.19
CA LEU A 127 0.23 4.54 2.12
C LEU A 127 1.14 3.30 2.00
N HIS A 128 0.98 2.53 0.93
CA HIS A 128 1.83 1.40 0.58
C HIS A 128 2.73 1.76 -0.60
N LEU A 129 3.98 2.13 -0.29
CA LEU A 129 4.95 2.63 -1.25
C LEU A 129 6.29 1.89 -1.14
N PRO A 130 6.35 0.61 -1.54
CA PRO A 130 7.60 -0.13 -1.62
C PRO A 130 8.53 0.40 -2.72
N PRO A 131 9.80 -0.06 -2.73
CA PRO A 131 10.76 0.31 -3.77
C PRO A 131 10.21 0.10 -5.19
N PRO A 132 10.57 0.98 -6.15
CA PRO A 132 10.11 0.86 -7.54
C PRO A 132 10.42 -0.51 -8.15
N ASN A 133 9.53 -0.99 -9.03
CA ASN A 133 9.66 -2.25 -9.77
C ASN A 133 9.68 -3.52 -8.90
N ALA A 134 9.25 -3.45 -7.63
CA ALA A 134 9.20 -4.63 -6.76
C ALA A 134 8.06 -5.60 -7.14
N GLY A 135 7.00 -5.13 -7.80
CA GLY A 135 5.74 -5.85 -7.92
C GLY A 135 5.15 -6.07 -6.53
N SER A 136 4.22 -5.23 -6.12
CA SER A 136 3.79 -5.16 -4.72
C SER A 136 2.31 -5.43 -4.56
N THR A 137 1.94 -5.96 -3.40
CA THR A 137 0.54 -6.18 -3.04
C THR A 137 0.23 -5.65 -1.65
N LEU A 138 -0.78 -4.80 -1.54
CA LEU A 138 -1.49 -4.49 -0.32
C LEU A 138 -2.76 -5.35 -0.28
N LYS A 139 -2.80 -6.32 0.64
CA LYS A 139 -3.94 -7.24 0.77
C LYS A 139 -4.69 -6.98 2.07
N PHE A 140 -6.01 -6.92 2.00
CA PHE A 140 -6.90 -6.86 3.16
C PHE A 140 -7.58 -8.23 3.36
N THR A 141 -7.58 -8.71 4.60
CA THR A 141 -8.17 -9.99 5.01
C THR A 141 -8.91 -9.83 6.34
N GLY A 142 -9.59 -10.89 6.79
CA GLY A 142 -10.37 -10.88 8.01
C GLY A 142 -11.85 -10.63 7.76
N THR A 143 -12.60 -10.47 8.84
CA THR A 143 -14.08 -10.36 8.79
C THR A 143 -14.59 -9.12 9.53
N GLY A 144 -13.67 -8.26 9.98
CA GLY A 144 -14.00 -7.01 10.65
C GLY A 144 -14.32 -5.88 9.68
N THR A 145 -14.44 -4.68 10.24
CA THR A 145 -14.64 -3.43 9.50
C THR A 145 -13.47 -2.50 9.71
N LEU A 146 -13.11 -1.72 8.69
CA LEU A 146 -12.11 -0.68 8.77
C LEU A 146 -12.63 0.63 8.15
N ASP A 147 -12.88 1.61 9.01
CA ASP A 147 -13.25 2.97 8.60
C ASP A 147 -12.00 3.84 8.51
N ILE A 148 -11.71 4.34 7.32
CA ILE A 148 -10.57 5.20 7.03
C ILE A 148 -11.08 6.58 6.64
N THR A 149 -10.69 7.59 7.39
CA THR A 149 -11.06 8.99 7.12
C THR A 149 -9.82 9.86 7.02
N VAL A 150 -9.62 10.45 5.86
CA VAL A 150 -8.69 11.57 5.68
C VAL A 150 -9.49 12.86 5.69
N THR A 151 -9.16 13.80 6.57
CA THR A 151 -9.89 15.07 6.70
C THR A 151 -8.94 16.19 7.07
N GLU A 152 -9.27 17.43 6.73
CA GLU A 152 -8.43 18.58 7.06
C GLU A 152 -8.48 18.93 8.57
N SER A 153 -7.37 19.43 9.10
CA SER A 153 -7.35 20.07 10.43
C SER A 153 -8.06 21.41 10.38
N THR A 154 -8.94 21.68 11.34
CA THR A 154 -9.60 22.99 11.50
C THR A 154 -8.67 24.07 12.06
N ALA A 155 -7.44 23.72 12.43
CA ALA A 155 -6.48 24.60 13.08
C ALA A 155 -5.40 25.09 12.09
N GLY A 156 -5.57 26.30 11.55
CA GLY A 156 -4.53 26.97 10.76
C GLY A 156 -5.08 27.87 9.65
N THR A 157 -4.28 28.83 9.20
CA THR A 157 -4.56 29.58 7.98
C THR A 157 -4.61 28.61 6.78
N PRO A 158 -5.52 28.79 5.81
CA PRO A 158 -5.63 27.91 4.66
C PRO A 158 -4.35 28.00 3.81
N GLN A 159 -3.40 27.11 4.07
CA GLN A 159 -2.16 26.98 3.31
C GLN A 159 -2.35 25.87 2.26
N GLN A 160 -2.41 26.35 1.02
CA GLN A 160 -2.18 25.69 -0.28
C GLN A 160 -2.31 24.15 -0.37
N TYR A 161 -3.45 23.74 -0.91
CA TYR A 161 -3.69 22.65 -1.88
C TYR A 161 -2.75 21.43 -1.90
N LEU A 162 -3.00 20.40 -1.08
CA LEU A 162 -2.26 19.14 -1.19
C LEU A 162 -3.20 17.94 -1.07
N GLY A 163 -3.14 17.06 -2.08
CA GLY A 163 -4.05 15.95 -2.38
C GLY A 163 -4.19 14.90 -1.28
N GLY A 164 -5.24 14.09 -1.33
CA GLY A 164 -5.47 13.04 -0.34
C GLY A 164 -5.97 11.73 -0.92
N SER A 165 -5.73 10.65 -0.19
CA SER A 165 -6.38 9.35 -0.47
C SER A 165 -6.72 8.59 0.80
N GLY A 166 -7.86 7.92 0.85
CA GLY A 166 -8.11 6.96 1.94
C GLY A 166 -7.04 5.86 1.93
N ILE A 167 -6.86 5.22 0.77
CA ILE A 167 -5.83 4.20 0.53
C ILE A 167 -5.06 4.56 -0.74
N ASP A 168 -3.74 4.55 -0.68
CA ASP A 168 -2.85 4.74 -1.83
C ASP A 168 -1.77 3.65 -1.85
N ALA A 169 -1.71 2.90 -2.94
CA ALA A 169 -0.72 1.86 -3.15
C ALA A 169 -0.06 1.97 -4.53
N SER A 170 1.26 1.95 -4.57
CA SER A 170 2.01 1.85 -5.84
C SER A 170 1.94 0.45 -6.47
N GLY A 171 1.40 -0.52 -5.74
CA GLY A 171 1.20 -1.89 -6.19
C GLY A 171 -0.26 -2.22 -6.46
N ARG A 172 -0.56 -3.52 -6.42
CA ARG A 172 -1.91 -4.07 -6.47
C ARG A 172 -2.58 -3.96 -5.10
N ILE A 173 -3.86 -3.58 -5.08
CA ILE A 173 -4.71 -3.68 -3.90
C ILE A 173 -5.63 -4.91 -4.05
N VAL A 174 -5.75 -5.72 -3.00
CA VAL A 174 -6.66 -6.87 -2.96
C VAL A 174 -7.54 -6.81 -1.72
N PHE A 175 -8.86 -6.78 -1.90
CA PHE A 175 -9.85 -6.90 -0.82
C PHE A 175 -10.40 -8.32 -0.78
N ALA A 176 -10.10 -9.05 0.30
CA ALA A 176 -10.39 -10.47 0.45
C ALA A 176 -11.05 -10.80 1.80
N GLY A 177 -12.10 -10.05 2.15
CA GLY A 177 -12.92 -10.39 3.32
C GLY A 177 -13.58 -9.20 4.02
N PRO A 178 -12.81 -8.24 4.55
CA PRO A 178 -13.36 -7.24 5.46
C PRO A 178 -14.15 -6.17 4.73
N ASP A 179 -15.03 -5.50 5.47
CA ASP A 179 -15.73 -4.32 4.98
C ASP A 179 -14.82 -3.10 5.18
N ILE A 180 -14.64 -2.31 4.13
CA ILE A 180 -13.70 -1.19 4.11
C ILE A 180 -14.44 0.07 3.67
N ASN A 181 -14.31 1.13 4.47
CA ASN A 181 -14.80 2.45 4.10
C ASN A 181 -13.62 3.42 3.97
N ALA A 182 -13.20 3.71 2.75
CA ALA A 182 -12.09 4.61 2.45
C ALA A 182 -12.61 5.99 2.03
N THR A 183 -12.64 6.93 2.99
CA THR A 183 -13.17 8.27 2.77
C THR A 183 -12.07 9.34 2.79
N ASN A 184 -12.02 10.14 1.74
CA ASN A 184 -11.23 11.36 1.67
C ASN A 184 -12.14 12.60 1.70
N LYS A 185 -12.23 13.28 2.85
CA LYS A 185 -13.03 14.48 3.15
C LYS A 185 -12.33 15.80 2.89
N TYR A 186 -11.14 15.80 2.31
CA TYR A 186 -10.40 17.02 2.06
C TYR A 186 -11.15 17.93 1.07
N GLN A 187 -11.41 19.20 1.45
CA GLN A 187 -12.26 20.09 0.64
C GLN A 187 -11.47 21.02 -0.31
N HIS A 188 -10.17 21.17 -0.06
CA HIS A 188 -9.30 22.15 -0.73
C HIS A 188 -8.15 21.51 -1.53
N VAL A 189 -8.40 20.40 -2.23
CA VAL A 189 -7.34 19.58 -2.87
C VAL A 189 -7.17 19.77 -4.37
N TYR A 190 -5.96 19.75 -4.90
CA TYR A 190 -5.78 19.70 -6.36
C TYR A 190 -6.31 18.38 -6.96
N THR A 191 -6.02 17.26 -6.30
CA THR A 191 -6.42 15.91 -6.71
C THR A 191 -6.81 15.09 -5.47
N GLY A 192 -7.83 14.25 -5.58
CA GLY A 192 -8.24 13.39 -4.48
C GLY A 192 -8.74 12.04 -4.97
N THR A 193 -8.43 10.99 -4.23
CA THR A 193 -9.02 9.66 -4.46
C THR A 193 -9.52 9.06 -3.16
N GLY A 194 -10.42 8.08 -3.23
CA GLY A 194 -10.80 7.31 -2.04
C GLY A 194 -9.82 6.15 -1.92
N ILE A 195 -9.67 5.44 -3.03
CA ILE A 195 -8.69 4.37 -3.22
C ILE A 195 -7.93 4.63 -4.52
N HIS A 196 -6.60 4.63 -4.45
CA HIS A 196 -5.70 4.69 -5.57
C HIS A 196 -4.80 3.45 -5.61
N ALA A 197 -4.77 2.77 -6.75
CA ALA A 197 -3.93 1.60 -6.98
C ALA A 197 -3.21 1.70 -8.33
N VAL A 198 -1.90 1.62 -8.35
CA VAL A 198 -1.15 1.77 -9.62
C VAL A 198 -1.21 0.48 -10.45
N GLU A 199 -0.90 -0.68 -9.86
CA GLU A 199 -0.74 -1.95 -10.59
C GLU A 199 -2.03 -2.81 -10.66
N GLY A 200 -3.12 -2.35 -10.05
CA GLY A 200 -4.42 -3.00 -10.13
C GLY A 200 -5.21 -2.99 -8.83
N LEU A 201 -6.51 -3.22 -8.93
CA LEU A 201 -7.38 -3.41 -7.77
C LEU A 201 -8.21 -4.67 -7.97
N THR A 202 -8.30 -5.52 -6.96
CA THR A 202 -9.13 -6.72 -6.99
C THR A 202 -10.05 -6.76 -5.78
N VAL A 203 -11.35 -6.93 -6.02
CA VAL A 203 -12.35 -7.18 -4.98
C VAL A 203 -12.78 -8.64 -5.10
N GLU A 204 -12.30 -9.47 -4.17
CA GLU A 204 -12.66 -10.89 -4.07
C GLU A 204 -13.89 -11.07 -3.16
N SER A 205 -13.98 -10.30 -2.08
CA SER A 205 -15.09 -10.28 -1.11
C SER A 205 -15.04 -9.05 -0.20
N GLY A 206 -16.09 -8.84 0.59
CA GLY A 206 -16.29 -7.67 1.46
C GLY A 206 -17.19 -6.61 0.81
N ASP A 207 -17.68 -5.68 1.62
CA ASP A 207 -18.35 -4.45 1.18
C ASP A 207 -17.38 -3.27 1.22
N ILE A 208 -16.97 -2.81 0.04
CA ILE A 208 -15.96 -1.76 -0.12
C ILE A 208 -16.66 -0.47 -0.53
N THR A 209 -16.63 0.52 0.35
CA THR A 209 -17.05 1.89 0.04
C THR A 209 -15.83 2.77 -0.10
N SER A 210 -15.76 3.49 -1.21
CA SER A 210 -14.70 4.45 -1.50
C SER A 210 -15.31 5.78 -1.83
N TYR A 211 -15.01 6.78 -1.01
CA TYR A 211 -15.64 8.09 -1.11
C TYR A 211 -14.58 9.18 -1.21
N THR A 212 -14.73 10.08 -2.18
CA THR A 212 -13.91 11.29 -2.29
C THR A 212 -14.74 12.54 -2.39
N TYR A 213 -14.39 13.51 -1.56
CA TYR A 213 -14.87 14.87 -1.61
C TYR A 213 -13.91 15.72 -2.48
N PHE A 214 -14.51 16.47 -3.40
CA PHE A 214 -13.96 17.45 -4.35
C PHE A 214 -12.45 17.81 -4.31
N GLY A 215 -11.84 17.84 -5.50
CA GLY A 215 -10.70 18.70 -5.80
C GLY A 215 -10.87 19.51 -7.11
N PRO A 216 -10.46 20.79 -7.21
CA PRO A 216 -10.54 21.64 -8.41
C PRO A 216 -10.06 21.07 -9.75
N ARG A 217 -9.25 20.00 -9.80
CA ARG A 217 -8.74 19.42 -11.06
C ARG A 217 -9.17 17.98 -11.30
N HIS A 218 -9.21 17.14 -10.26
CA HIS A 218 -9.47 15.70 -10.41
C HIS A 218 -9.98 15.07 -9.12
N ALA A 219 -11.07 14.31 -9.18
CA ALA A 219 -11.48 13.45 -8.08
C ALA A 219 -12.06 12.12 -8.57
N ALA A 220 -11.61 11.02 -7.96
CA ALA A 220 -12.13 9.69 -8.26
C ALA A 220 -12.46 8.91 -6.98
N GLY A 221 -13.60 8.21 -6.95
CA GLY A 221 -13.88 7.27 -5.86
C GLY A 221 -12.80 6.19 -5.83
N VAL A 222 -12.56 5.56 -6.98
CA VAL A 222 -11.48 4.60 -7.22
C VAL A 222 -10.71 4.99 -8.46
N GLU A 223 -9.39 4.96 -8.40
CA GLU A 223 -8.51 5.11 -9.55
C GLU A 223 -7.52 3.95 -9.64
N VAL A 224 -7.49 3.30 -10.82
CA VAL A 224 -6.48 2.31 -11.18
C VAL A 224 -5.67 2.82 -12.36
N GLU A 225 -4.37 3.08 -12.14
CA GLU A 225 -3.55 3.82 -13.11
C GLU A 225 -3.10 2.97 -14.30
N THR A 226 -2.49 1.82 -14.05
CA THR A 226 -1.90 0.97 -15.10
C THR A 226 -2.51 -0.44 -15.15
N GLY A 227 -2.95 -0.96 -14.01
CA GLY A 227 -3.51 -2.30 -13.89
C GLY A 227 -4.99 -2.41 -14.22
N THR A 228 -5.54 -3.59 -13.89
CA THR A 228 -6.97 -3.92 -14.02
C THR A 228 -7.70 -3.67 -12.71
N LEU A 229 -8.91 -3.08 -12.80
CA LEU A 229 -9.92 -3.21 -11.77
C LEU A 229 -10.71 -4.50 -12.02
N MET A 230 -10.54 -5.48 -11.13
CA MET A 230 -11.16 -6.80 -11.20
C MET A 230 -12.16 -6.99 -10.07
N MET A 231 -13.42 -7.24 -10.41
CA MET A 231 -14.42 -7.73 -9.47
C MET A 231 -14.58 -9.24 -9.65
N SER A 232 -14.07 -10.02 -8.69
CA SER A 232 -14.23 -11.48 -8.63
C SER A 232 -15.20 -11.92 -7.53
N GLY A 233 -15.71 -10.96 -6.75
CA GLY A 233 -16.80 -11.10 -5.78
C GLY A 233 -17.07 -9.77 -5.06
N GLY A 234 -17.74 -9.83 -3.90
CA GLY A 234 -18.00 -8.65 -3.04
C GLY A 234 -18.82 -7.52 -3.68
N THR A 235 -18.75 -6.37 -3.03
CA THR A 235 -19.37 -5.12 -3.48
C THR A 235 -18.32 -4.01 -3.48
N LEU A 236 -18.35 -3.16 -4.52
CA LEU A 236 -17.59 -1.92 -4.56
C LEU A 236 -18.53 -0.75 -4.88
N THR A 237 -18.63 0.19 -3.95
CA THR A 237 -19.33 1.47 -4.13
C THR A 237 -18.30 2.59 -4.16
N ALA A 238 -18.05 3.14 -5.35
CA ALA A 238 -17.05 4.17 -5.58
C ALA A 238 -17.74 5.49 -5.96
N ILE A 239 -17.58 6.51 -5.11
CA ILE A 239 -18.26 7.79 -5.22
C ILE A 239 -17.25 8.93 -5.24
N ALA A 240 -17.34 9.77 -6.27
CA ALA A 240 -16.69 11.08 -6.32
C ALA A 240 -17.76 12.17 -6.41
N GLY A 241 -17.76 13.08 -5.45
CA GLY A 241 -18.76 14.13 -5.39
C GLY A 241 -18.37 15.33 -4.53
N TYR A 242 -19.32 16.23 -4.35
CA TYR A 242 -19.15 17.41 -3.51
C TYR A 242 -19.83 17.23 -2.15
N LEU A 243 -19.35 17.91 -1.11
CA LEU A 243 -20.13 18.15 0.13
C LEU A 243 -21.11 19.30 -0.05
N GLU A 244 -20.71 20.32 -0.80
CA GLU A 244 -21.44 21.57 -0.99
C GLU A 244 -21.45 21.95 -2.47
N LYS A 245 -22.38 22.83 -2.89
CA LYS A 245 -22.47 23.26 -4.29
C LYS A 245 -21.11 23.79 -4.78
N PRO A 246 -20.56 23.31 -5.90
CA PRO A 246 -19.28 23.78 -6.41
C PRO A 246 -19.26 25.30 -6.61
N PRO A 247 -18.13 25.98 -6.33
CA PRO A 247 -17.83 27.26 -6.94
C PRO A 247 -17.91 27.10 -8.47
N SER A 248 -18.56 28.04 -9.16
CA SER A 248 -18.93 27.95 -10.59
C SER A 248 -17.77 27.84 -11.59
N SER A 249 -16.52 27.80 -11.15
CA SER A 249 -15.31 28.01 -11.96
C SER A 249 -14.39 26.79 -12.14
N TYR A 250 -14.70 25.61 -11.59
CA TYR A 250 -13.80 24.45 -11.66
C TYR A 250 -14.44 23.24 -12.40
N PRO A 251 -14.03 22.96 -13.66
CA PRO A 251 -14.60 21.90 -14.48
C PRO A 251 -14.00 20.50 -14.21
N GLY A 252 -13.42 20.26 -13.03
CA GLY A 252 -12.68 19.03 -12.70
C GLY A 252 -13.43 17.75 -13.08
N ALA A 253 -12.70 16.76 -13.60
CA ALA A 253 -13.25 15.45 -13.94
C ALA A 253 -13.61 14.70 -12.65
N LEU A 254 -14.89 14.33 -12.52
CA LEU A 254 -15.37 13.48 -11.43
C LEU A 254 -15.71 12.11 -11.99
N ALA A 255 -15.16 11.07 -11.36
CA ALA A 255 -15.45 9.71 -11.74
C ALA A 255 -15.67 8.85 -10.50
N GLY A 256 -16.73 8.05 -10.45
CA GLY A 256 -16.80 7.01 -9.42
C GLY A 256 -15.61 6.07 -9.53
N VAL A 257 -15.34 5.61 -10.76
CA VAL A 257 -14.22 4.74 -11.11
C VAL A 257 -13.46 5.34 -12.30
N ARG A 258 -12.14 5.39 -12.22
CA ARG A 258 -11.24 5.71 -13.32
C ARG A 258 -10.26 4.56 -13.55
N VAL A 259 -10.30 3.99 -14.74
CA VAL A 259 -9.38 2.95 -15.20
C VAL A 259 -9.06 3.16 -16.68
N ASN A 260 -7.97 2.58 -17.16
CA ASN A 260 -7.68 2.61 -18.59
C ASN A 260 -8.72 1.81 -19.41
N PRO A 261 -8.98 2.19 -20.67
CA PRO A 261 -9.82 1.40 -21.56
C PRO A 261 -9.37 -0.06 -21.62
N GLY A 262 -10.32 -1.00 -21.47
CA GLY A 262 -10.04 -2.44 -21.46
C GLY A 262 -9.60 -3.00 -20.10
N ASN A 263 -9.39 -2.16 -19.08
CA ASN A 263 -8.89 -2.58 -17.76
C ASN A 263 -9.98 -2.66 -16.66
N LEU A 264 -11.26 -2.71 -17.04
CA LEU A 264 -12.35 -3.05 -16.13
C LEU A 264 -12.85 -4.46 -16.42
N VAL A 265 -12.78 -5.33 -15.43
CA VAL A 265 -13.32 -6.70 -15.52
C VAL A 265 -14.24 -6.96 -14.33
N ILE A 266 -15.46 -7.41 -14.62
CA ILE A 266 -16.44 -7.81 -13.62
C ILE A 266 -16.82 -9.26 -13.92
N GLU A 267 -16.19 -10.20 -13.23
CA GLU A 267 -16.52 -11.63 -13.32
C GLU A 267 -17.68 -11.98 -12.39
N LYS A 268 -17.67 -11.42 -11.17
CA LYS A 268 -18.72 -11.57 -10.14
C LYS A 268 -18.79 -10.32 -9.26
N GLY A 269 -19.76 -10.29 -8.36
CA GLY A 269 -19.95 -9.18 -7.42
C GLY A 269 -20.76 -8.02 -7.99
N GLN A 270 -20.68 -6.87 -7.33
CA GLN A 270 -21.41 -5.65 -7.71
C GLN A 270 -20.49 -4.43 -7.70
N LEU A 271 -20.59 -3.61 -8.76
CA LEU A 271 -19.89 -2.33 -8.86
C LEU A 271 -20.92 -1.19 -9.00
N THR A 272 -20.85 -0.24 -8.09
CA THR A 272 -21.56 1.06 -8.19
C THR A 272 -20.51 2.16 -8.35
N ALA A 273 -20.54 2.87 -9.47
CA ALA A 273 -19.61 3.96 -9.76
C ALA A 273 -20.39 5.26 -10.00
N ILE A 274 -20.19 6.26 -9.14
CA ILE A 274 -20.92 7.53 -9.19
C ILE A 274 -19.93 8.69 -9.20
N GLY A 275 -19.93 9.46 -10.29
CA GLY A 275 -19.32 10.79 -10.34
C GLY A 275 -20.43 11.83 -10.44
N THR A 276 -20.52 12.78 -9.51
CA THR A 276 -21.58 13.80 -9.57
C THR A 276 -21.16 15.17 -9.07
N LYS A 277 -21.81 16.19 -9.64
CA LYS A 277 -21.71 17.58 -9.18
C LYS A 277 -22.68 17.93 -8.05
N LEU A 278 -23.53 16.98 -7.65
CA LEU A 278 -24.48 17.15 -6.57
C LEU A 278 -23.80 16.95 -5.20
N ALA A 279 -24.21 17.74 -4.23
CA ALA A 279 -23.80 17.58 -2.84
C ALA A 279 -24.34 16.26 -2.28
N PHE A 280 -23.48 15.42 -1.70
CA PHE A 280 -23.85 14.13 -1.09
C PHE A 280 -23.63 14.16 0.44
N SER A 281 -24.57 13.58 1.18
CA SER A 281 -24.44 13.29 2.61
C SER A 281 -23.91 11.87 2.84
N GLU A 282 -23.25 11.62 3.98
CA GLU A 282 -22.61 10.35 4.35
C GLU A 282 -23.57 9.13 4.48
N ASN A 283 -24.89 9.35 4.47
CA ASN A 283 -25.92 8.31 4.66
C ASN A 283 -26.81 8.12 3.42
N ILE A 284 -26.23 7.77 2.27
CA ILE A 284 -27.02 7.63 1.03
C ILE A 284 -27.15 6.18 0.59
N THR A 285 -28.40 5.70 0.59
CA THR A 285 -28.85 4.64 -0.30
C THR A 285 -29.02 5.24 -1.70
N PRO A 286 -28.34 4.73 -2.74
CA PRO A 286 -28.53 5.23 -4.10
C PRO A 286 -30.02 5.21 -4.47
N PRO A 287 -30.59 6.28 -5.04
CA PRO A 287 -31.97 6.24 -5.51
C PRO A 287 -32.09 5.15 -6.57
N ALA A 288 -33.20 4.39 -6.56
CA ALA A 288 -33.40 3.21 -7.41
C ALA A 288 -33.18 3.47 -8.92
N ASN A 289 -33.23 4.73 -9.35
CA ASN A 289 -33.05 5.17 -10.72
C ASN A 289 -32.01 6.31 -10.79
N PHE A 290 -30.71 5.99 -10.70
CA PHE A 290 -29.64 6.95 -10.98
C PHE A 290 -29.01 6.64 -12.35
N PRO A 291 -28.92 7.60 -13.29
CA PRO A 291 -28.35 7.36 -14.60
C PRO A 291 -26.82 7.19 -14.53
N ILE A 292 -26.33 6.06 -15.01
CA ILE A 292 -24.90 5.77 -15.16
C ILE A 292 -24.45 6.26 -16.54
N GLN A 293 -23.37 7.03 -16.61
CA GLN A 293 -22.71 7.40 -17.87
C GLN A 293 -21.41 6.59 -18.00
N VAL A 294 -21.33 5.76 -19.04
CA VAL A 294 -20.11 5.07 -19.47
C VAL A 294 -19.54 5.83 -20.66
N ASN A 295 -18.27 6.21 -20.58
CA ASN A 295 -17.57 6.91 -21.65
C ASN A 295 -16.83 5.86 -22.50
N GLU A 296 -17.29 5.61 -23.73
CA GLU A 296 -16.66 4.66 -24.65
C GLU A 296 -16.01 5.39 -25.83
N ALA A 297 -14.79 4.98 -26.20
CA ALA A 297 -14.21 5.20 -27.52
C ALA A 297 -13.01 4.25 -27.70
N THR A 298 -12.80 3.52 -28.80
CA THR A 298 -13.53 3.39 -30.09
C THR A 298 -12.95 2.16 -30.81
N SER A 299 -13.72 1.08 -30.98
CA SER A 299 -13.66 0.09 -32.08
C SER A 299 -14.17 -1.27 -31.59
N ALA A 300 -15.49 -1.45 -31.63
CA ALA A 300 -16.06 -2.78 -31.73
C ALA A 300 -16.47 -2.97 -33.18
N ASP A 301 -15.94 -3.99 -33.87
CA ASP A 301 -16.40 -4.34 -35.21
C ASP A 301 -17.91 -4.57 -35.18
N GLY A 302 -18.64 -3.81 -36.01
CA GLY A 302 -20.11 -3.77 -36.03
C GLY A 302 -20.76 -2.64 -35.25
N ALA A 303 -19.99 -1.80 -34.55
CA ALA A 303 -20.49 -0.55 -33.99
C ALA A 303 -20.86 0.43 -35.12
N ARG A 304 -22.05 1.04 -35.03
CA ARG A 304 -22.48 2.10 -35.95
C ARG A 304 -22.18 3.46 -35.34
N ASP A 305 -21.71 4.39 -36.16
CA ASP A 305 -21.52 5.78 -35.75
C ASP A 305 -22.83 6.35 -35.21
N TRP A 306 -22.76 7.00 -34.06
CA TRP A 306 -23.91 7.65 -33.46
C TRP A 306 -24.39 8.79 -34.37
N ASP A 307 -25.63 8.70 -34.83
CA ASP A 307 -26.21 9.63 -35.81
C ASP A 307 -26.50 11.05 -35.26
N LYS A 308 -26.30 11.30 -33.95
CA LYS A 308 -26.51 12.56 -33.20
C LYS A 308 -27.92 13.19 -33.30
N ALA A 309 -28.77 12.72 -34.20
CA ALA A 309 -30.12 13.19 -34.46
C ALA A 309 -31.18 12.35 -33.73
N THR A 310 -30.84 11.10 -33.34
CA THR A 310 -31.73 10.21 -32.60
C THR A 310 -31.65 10.46 -31.08
N PRO A 311 -32.75 10.85 -30.41
CA PRO A 311 -32.77 11.03 -28.96
C PRO A 311 -32.49 9.72 -28.20
N LEU A 312 -31.59 9.78 -27.21
CA LEU A 312 -31.27 8.64 -26.34
C LEU A 312 -32.50 8.30 -25.47
N GLY A 313 -32.89 7.02 -25.44
CA GLY A 313 -34.03 6.54 -24.64
C GLY A 313 -35.42 6.67 -25.27
N ALA A 314 -35.55 7.11 -26.53
CA ALA A 314 -36.82 7.10 -27.24
C ALA A 314 -37.27 5.68 -27.63
N ILE A 315 -38.59 5.44 -27.67
CA ILE A 315 -39.18 4.21 -28.23
C ILE A 315 -38.70 4.06 -29.68
N GLY A 316 -37.93 3.00 -29.96
CA GLY A 316 -37.35 2.72 -31.27
C GLY A 316 -35.87 3.12 -31.43
N SER A 317 -35.22 3.71 -30.42
CA SER A 317 -33.78 4.01 -30.49
C SER A 317 -32.92 2.73 -30.46
N PRO A 318 -31.92 2.60 -31.36
CA PRO A 318 -31.04 1.44 -31.38
C PRO A 318 -29.96 1.49 -30.28
N TYR A 319 -29.78 2.64 -29.61
CA TYR A 319 -28.77 2.84 -28.57
C TYR A 319 -29.39 2.58 -27.19
N LYS A 320 -28.96 1.51 -26.53
CA LYS A 320 -29.47 1.09 -25.21
C LYS A 320 -28.31 1.06 -24.20
N PHE A 321 -28.46 1.82 -23.12
CA PHE A 321 -27.55 2.00 -21.99
C PHE A 321 -27.00 0.67 -21.42
N VAL A 322 -25.84 0.72 -20.75
CA VAL A 322 -25.23 -0.42 -20.04
C VAL A 322 -25.60 -0.38 -18.55
N GLN A 323 -26.25 -1.45 -18.08
CA GLN A 323 -26.36 -1.83 -16.67
C GLN A 323 -25.56 -3.14 -16.50
N ILE A 324 -24.47 -3.14 -15.71
CA ILE A 324 -23.73 -4.38 -15.39
C ILE A 324 -24.10 -4.80 -13.97
N GLY A 325 -24.97 -5.81 -13.86
CA GLY A 325 -25.24 -6.51 -12.62
C GLY A 325 -25.39 -8.00 -12.91
N SER A 326 -24.80 -8.86 -12.07
CA SER A 326 -25.08 -10.30 -12.12
C SER A 326 -26.28 -10.60 -11.22
N ARG A 327 -27.36 -11.16 -11.79
CA ARG A 327 -28.47 -11.71 -11.02
C ARG A 327 -28.32 -13.23 -10.97
N GLY A 328 -28.18 -13.76 -9.76
CA GLY A 328 -28.05 -15.20 -9.47
C GLY A 328 -29.21 -16.06 -10.00
N ALA A 329 -28.89 -17.35 -10.11
CA ALA A 329 -29.60 -18.48 -10.71
C ALA A 329 -31.15 -18.56 -10.63
N ALA A 330 -31.73 -18.81 -11.83
CA ALA A 330 -32.81 -19.73 -12.28
C ALA A 330 -34.18 -19.83 -11.56
N PRO A 331 -35.24 -20.18 -12.33
CA PRO A 331 -35.60 -21.60 -12.39
C PRO A 331 -35.66 -22.20 -13.80
N THR A 332 -35.35 -23.49 -13.81
CA THR A 332 -35.38 -24.51 -14.86
C THR A 332 -36.66 -24.52 -15.71
N THR A 333 -36.53 -24.59 -17.04
CA THR A 333 -37.43 -25.39 -17.88
C THR A 333 -36.66 -25.97 -19.09
N THR A 334 -36.89 -27.27 -19.33
CA THR A 334 -36.27 -28.13 -20.34
C THR A 334 -36.87 -27.93 -21.74
N PRO A 335 -36.37 -28.56 -22.82
CA PRO A 335 -36.04 -27.91 -24.09
C PRO A 335 -37.17 -28.02 -25.13
N THR A 336 -37.22 -27.09 -26.09
CA THR A 336 -37.96 -27.37 -27.33
C THR A 336 -37.03 -27.30 -28.53
N THR A 337 -37.00 -28.44 -29.21
CA THR A 337 -36.27 -28.82 -30.41
C THR A 337 -36.70 -28.00 -31.61
N SER A 338 -35.75 -27.53 -32.42
CA SER A 338 -35.83 -27.60 -33.89
C SER A 338 -34.47 -27.30 -34.53
N VAL A 339 -33.99 -28.29 -35.29
CA VAL A 339 -32.81 -28.33 -36.18
C VAL A 339 -33.38 -28.44 -37.62
N PRO A 340 -32.62 -28.27 -38.73
CA PRO A 340 -31.72 -27.20 -39.15
C PRO A 340 -32.19 -26.59 -40.50
N THR A 341 -31.50 -25.57 -41.04
CA THR A 341 -31.40 -25.48 -42.51
C THR A 341 -30.02 -24.98 -42.95
N THR A 342 -29.36 -25.86 -43.68
CA THR A 342 -28.11 -25.74 -44.42
C THR A 342 -28.19 -24.72 -45.55
N THR A 343 -27.14 -23.91 -45.74
CA THR A 343 -26.44 -23.77 -47.03
C THR A 343 -25.11 -23.02 -46.87
N ALA A 344 -24.00 -23.70 -47.15
CA ALA A 344 -22.79 -23.08 -47.66
C ALA A 344 -22.95 -22.89 -49.19
N PRO A 345 -22.13 -22.05 -49.86
CA PRO A 345 -20.83 -22.57 -50.25
C PRO A 345 -19.67 -21.55 -50.37
N THR A 346 -18.50 -22.16 -50.47
CA THR A 346 -17.32 -21.80 -51.30
C THR A 346 -16.25 -20.83 -50.79
N SER A 347 -15.13 -21.50 -50.50
CA SER A 347 -13.73 -21.12 -50.38
C SER A 347 -13.06 -20.63 -51.66
N THR A 348 -12.05 -19.76 -51.49
CA THR A 348 -10.80 -19.68 -52.30
C THR A 348 -9.71 -19.07 -51.37
N THR A 349 -8.69 -19.80 -50.88
CA THR A 349 -7.32 -20.01 -51.44
C THR A 349 -6.69 -18.72 -51.98
N THR A 350 -5.51 -18.19 -51.57
CA THR A 350 -4.18 -18.78 -51.22
C THR A 350 -3.25 -17.68 -50.61
N PRO A 351 -2.22 -18.00 -49.79
CA PRO A 351 -1.21 -17.06 -49.22
C PRO A 351 0.10 -17.06 -50.07
N PRO A 352 1.34 -16.70 -49.62
CA PRO A 352 1.87 -15.97 -48.44
C PRO A 352 2.92 -14.88 -48.80
N THR A 353 3.49 -14.15 -47.81
CA THR A 353 4.95 -13.81 -47.80
C THR A 353 5.42 -13.34 -46.42
N THR A 354 6.69 -13.66 -46.13
CA THR A 354 7.38 -13.73 -44.84
C THR A 354 8.51 -12.68 -44.69
N SER A 355 8.85 -12.38 -43.42
CA SER A 355 10.20 -12.04 -42.88
C SER A 355 10.83 -10.65 -43.12
N PRO A 356 11.87 -10.23 -42.35
CA PRO A 356 12.18 -10.48 -40.93
C PRO A 356 12.66 -9.21 -40.15
N THR A 357 12.77 -9.36 -38.83
CA THR A 357 13.41 -8.47 -37.84
C THR A 357 14.96 -8.55 -37.88
N PRO A 358 15.69 -7.48 -37.46
CA PRO A 358 17.06 -7.60 -36.93
C PRO A 358 17.19 -7.21 -35.42
N PRO A 359 18.29 -7.63 -34.76
CA PRO A 359 18.37 -7.99 -33.33
C PRO A 359 18.80 -6.85 -32.37
N PRO A 360 18.77 -7.07 -31.04
CA PRO A 360 19.16 -6.07 -30.04
C PRO A 360 20.69 -5.97 -29.88
N GLN A 361 21.18 -4.73 -29.73
CA GLN A 361 22.57 -4.46 -29.35
C GLN A 361 22.74 -4.51 -27.83
N SER A 362 23.63 -5.39 -27.38
CA SER A 362 24.16 -5.46 -26.01
C SER A 362 25.34 -4.49 -25.84
N GLY A 363 25.24 -3.54 -24.91
CA GLY A 363 26.31 -2.62 -24.52
C GLY A 363 26.67 -2.77 -23.03
N SER A 364 27.98 -2.90 -22.77
CA SER A 364 28.63 -3.23 -21.50
C SER A 364 28.50 -2.16 -20.39
N GLY A 365 28.10 -2.57 -19.18
CA GLY A 365 28.00 -1.71 -17.98
C GLY A 365 28.92 -2.09 -16.81
N SER A 366 29.99 -2.86 -17.03
CA SER A 366 30.81 -3.42 -15.93
C SER A 366 32.00 -2.56 -15.47
N SER A 367 32.36 -1.46 -16.14
CA SER A 367 33.52 -0.64 -15.73
C SER A 367 33.22 0.36 -14.61
N ALA A 368 32.00 0.90 -14.55
CA ALA A 368 31.64 1.95 -13.59
C ALA A 368 31.58 1.47 -12.12
N LEU A 369 31.23 0.20 -11.90
CA LEU A 369 31.08 -0.38 -10.56
C LEU A 369 32.43 -0.62 -9.88
N PHE A 370 33.45 -1.04 -10.65
CA PHE A 370 34.79 -1.30 -10.12
C PHE A 370 35.54 -0.01 -9.76
N ASP A 371 35.34 1.06 -10.54
CA ASP A 371 35.95 2.37 -10.25
C ASP A 371 35.27 3.06 -9.06
N PHE A 372 33.96 2.84 -8.86
CA PHE A 372 33.24 3.29 -7.67
C PHE A 372 33.72 2.60 -6.38
N LEU A 373 33.91 1.27 -6.42
CA LEU A 373 34.41 0.50 -5.27
C LEU A 373 35.84 0.87 -4.87
N ARG A 374 36.73 1.13 -5.84
CA ARG A 374 38.10 1.60 -5.55
C ARG A 374 38.11 2.96 -4.85
N THR A 375 37.19 3.84 -5.22
CA THR A 375 37.09 5.20 -4.65
C THR A 375 36.59 5.17 -3.20
N ILE A 376 35.69 4.24 -2.86
CA ILE A 376 35.20 4.04 -1.48
C ILE A 376 36.30 3.47 -0.57
N ILE A 377 37.04 2.46 -1.03
CA ILE A 377 38.12 1.84 -0.26
C ILE A 377 39.26 2.83 0.03
N ALA A 378 39.61 3.67 -0.95
CA ALA A 378 40.63 4.70 -0.78
C ALA A 378 40.24 5.78 0.25
N ARG A 379 38.94 6.09 0.38
CA ARG A 379 38.42 7.07 1.35
C ARG A 379 38.27 6.49 2.77
N LEU A 380 37.94 5.21 2.90
CA LEU A 380 37.86 4.54 4.20
C LEU A 380 39.22 4.45 4.93
N LEU A 381 40.32 4.36 4.16
CA LEU A 381 41.68 4.32 4.71
C LEU A 381 42.23 5.69 5.17
N GLN A 382 41.50 6.78 4.95
CA GLN A 382 41.88 8.13 5.39
C GLN A 382 41.32 8.52 6.77
N PHE A 383 40.47 7.68 7.39
CA PHE A 383 39.91 7.97 8.71
C PHE A 383 40.93 7.76 9.85
N PRO A 384 41.17 8.77 10.72
CA PRO A 384 42.16 8.72 11.79
C PRO A 384 41.96 7.57 12.79
N LEU A 385 40.70 7.19 13.06
CA LEU A 385 40.34 6.10 13.96
C LEU A 385 40.75 4.71 13.43
N LEU A 386 40.68 4.49 12.11
CA LEU A 386 41.09 3.21 11.51
C LEU A 386 42.62 3.05 11.52
N LYS A 387 43.37 4.15 11.37
CA LYS A 387 44.84 4.16 11.53
C LYS A 387 45.28 3.82 12.95
N ALA A 388 44.55 4.28 13.98
CA ALA A 388 44.84 3.95 15.37
C ALA A 388 44.59 2.47 15.68
N LEU A 389 43.52 1.89 15.11
CA LEU A 389 43.18 0.47 15.28
C LEU A 389 44.21 -0.47 14.63
N PHE A 390 44.68 -0.15 13.42
CA PHE A 390 45.73 -0.92 12.75
C PHE A 390 47.11 -0.72 13.39
N GLY A 391 47.42 0.47 13.91
CA GLY A 391 48.66 0.71 14.66
C GLY A 391 48.76 -0.13 15.93
N PHE A 392 47.65 -0.37 16.62
CA PHE A 392 47.60 -1.18 17.83
C PHE A 392 47.74 -2.69 17.56
N LEU A 393 47.22 -3.17 16.43
CA LEU A 393 47.30 -4.59 16.06
C LEU A 393 48.69 -5.03 15.57
N PHE A 394 49.51 -4.11 15.07
CA PHE A 394 50.85 -4.42 14.56
C PHE A 394 52.01 -4.00 15.49
N SER A 395 51.74 -3.43 16.66
CA SER A 395 52.79 -3.05 17.63
C SER A 395 53.12 -4.10 18.69
N SER A 396 52.49 -5.29 18.67
CA SER A 396 52.75 -6.37 19.65
C SER A 396 53.78 -7.41 19.19
N GLN A 397 54.55 -7.12 18.15
CA GLN A 397 55.59 -8.01 17.60
C GLN A 397 56.98 -7.36 17.57
N ARG A 398 57.31 -6.51 18.56
CA ARG A 398 58.70 -6.12 18.83
C ARG A 398 59.03 -6.20 20.30
#